data_AF-L8FTI4-F1
#
_entry.id   AF-L8FTI4-F1
#
_cell.length_a   1.000
_cell.length_b   1.000
_cell.length_c   1.000
_cell.angle_alpha   90.00
_cell.angle_beta   90.00
_cell.angle_gamma   90.00
#
_symmetry.space_group_name_H-M   'P 1'
#
loop_
_entity.id
_entity.type
_entity.pdbx_description
1 polymer ?
#
loop_
_entity_poly.entity_id
_entity_poly.type
_entity_poly.pdbx_seq_one_letter_code
_entity_poly.pdbx_strand_id
1 'polypeptide(L)'
;MKAVKSALQWATRQDRPTLIACKTKIGRGAATMEGSHKTHGAALGAAEIAATRLGLAWTHEPFELPEAVDKAWKKVGKRGAKERKAWEARLHASSQAADFTRAMKGELPAGAFDKLQAKIAELVETPAGPGDAPVVGRGAGRTVRRHS
;
A
#
# COMPACT_ATOMS: atom_id res chain seq x y z
N MET A 1 -1.80 15.56 14.98
CA MET A 1 -2.55 14.61 14.11
C MET A 1 -3.34 15.26 12.97
N LYS A 2 -3.67 16.56 13.01
CA LYS A 2 -4.44 17.21 11.92
C LYS A 2 -3.76 17.17 10.55
N ALA A 3 -2.44 17.41 10.49
CA ALA A 3 -1.69 17.44 9.23
C ALA A 3 -1.77 16.12 8.43
N VAL A 4 -1.60 14.97 9.09
CA VAL A 4 -1.68 13.65 8.42
C VAL A 4 -3.10 13.39 7.90
N LYS A 5 -4.13 13.71 8.69
CA LYS A 5 -5.53 13.57 8.26
C LYS A 5 -5.83 14.44 7.03
N SER A 6 -5.39 15.70 7.04
CA SER A 6 -5.57 16.61 5.91
C SER A 6 -4.81 16.13 4.67
N ALA A 7 -3.57 15.66 4.83
CA ALA A 7 -2.79 15.10 3.72
C ALA A 7 -3.47 13.88 3.09
N LEU A 8 -4.02 12.97 3.90
CA LEU A 8 -4.78 11.81 3.40
C LEU A 8 -6.06 12.22 2.67
N GLN A 9 -6.81 13.19 3.20
CA GLN A 9 -8.02 13.71 2.55
C GLN A 9 -7.73 14.40 1.21
N TRP A 10 -6.60 15.09 1.12
CA TRP A 10 -6.12 15.68 -0.14
C TRP A 10 -5.69 14.59 -1.13
N ALA A 11 -4.95 13.57 -0.67
CA ALA A 11 -4.41 12.51 -1.52
C ALA A 11 -5.51 11.71 -2.24
N THR A 12 -6.65 11.44 -1.59
CA THR A 12 -7.78 10.72 -2.22
C THR A 12 -8.49 11.48 -3.34
N ARG A 13 -8.09 12.73 -3.61
CA ARG A 13 -8.70 13.60 -4.63
C ARG A 13 -7.76 13.88 -5.81
N GLN A 14 -6.58 13.27 -5.84
CA GLN A 14 -5.59 13.49 -6.89
C GLN A 14 -5.81 12.53 -8.06
N ASP A 15 -5.49 13.01 -9.26
CA ASP A 15 -5.55 12.27 -10.53
C ASP A 15 -4.27 11.46 -10.83
N ARG A 16 -3.25 11.61 -9.99
CA ARG A 16 -1.95 10.94 -10.10
C ARG A 16 -1.57 10.29 -8.78
N PRO A 17 -0.68 9.27 -8.79
CA PRO A 17 -0.14 8.69 -7.58
C PRO A 17 0.49 9.75 -6.67
N THR A 18 0.21 9.68 -5.37
CA THR A 18 0.71 10.62 -4.38
C THR A 18 1.66 9.96 -3.39
N LEU A 19 2.76 10.63 -3.06
CA LEU A 19 3.65 10.27 -1.95
C LEU A 19 3.48 11.28 -0.80
N ILE A 20 3.08 10.80 0.38
CA ILE A 20 3.05 11.62 1.61
C ILE A 20 4.33 11.32 2.40
N ALA A 21 5.31 12.22 2.33
CA ALA A 21 6.57 12.10 3.06
C ALA A 21 6.39 12.46 4.56
N CYS A 22 6.01 11.47 5.36
CA CYS A 22 5.90 11.62 6.82
C CYS A 22 7.28 11.68 7.47
N LYS A 23 7.78 12.88 7.77
CA LYS A 23 9.00 13.05 8.56
C LYS A 23 8.77 12.60 10.01
N THR A 24 9.42 11.52 10.41
CA THR A 24 9.35 10.97 11.78
C THR A 24 10.76 10.84 12.37
N LYS A 25 10.85 10.56 13.68
CA LYS A 25 12.08 10.13 14.32
C LYS A 25 11.98 8.64 14.60
N ILE A 26 12.97 7.86 14.18
CA ILE A 26 13.04 6.42 14.49
C ILE A 26 13.15 6.23 16.01
N GLY A 27 12.51 5.18 16.55
CA GLY A 27 12.50 4.94 18.00
C GLY A 27 11.91 6.10 18.80
N ARG A 28 10.93 6.84 18.27
CA ARG A 28 10.30 7.98 18.96
C ARG A 28 9.85 7.57 20.37
N GLY A 29 10.31 8.28 21.39
CA GLY A 29 10.04 7.96 22.80
C GLY A 29 11.01 6.98 23.45
N ALA A 30 11.93 6.36 22.70
CA ALA A 30 13.07 5.65 23.29
C ALA A 30 13.86 6.62 24.18
N ALA A 31 14.16 6.21 25.41
CA ALA A 31 14.65 7.12 26.43
C ALA A 31 16.02 7.70 26.08
N THR A 32 16.93 6.85 25.62
CA THR A 32 18.31 7.24 25.22
C THR A 32 18.58 6.99 23.74
N MET A 33 17.75 6.19 23.07
CA MET A 33 18.01 5.74 21.71
C MET A 33 17.12 6.39 20.63
N GLU A 34 16.30 7.39 20.95
CA GLU A 34 15.49 8.10 19.93
C GLU A 34 16.39 8.68 18.82
N GLY A 35 16.04 8.41 17.56
CA GLY A 35 16.81 8.86 16.40
C GLY A 35 18.06 8.03 16.10
N SER A 36 18.40 7.04 16.92
CA SER A 36 19.60 6.22 16.77
C SER A 36 19.36 4.98 15.90
N HIS A 37 20.36 4.61 15.10
CA HIS A 37 20.39 3.36 14.33
C HIS A 37 20.24 2.11 15.21
N LYS A 38 20.59 2.20 16.50
CA LYS A 38 20.44 1.11 17.48
C LYS A 38 18.99 0.65 17.65
N THR A 39 18.01 1.50 17.35
CA THR A 39 16.58 1.17 17.43
C THR A 39 16.02 0.47 16.20
N HIS A 40 16.82 0.26 15.15
CA HIS A 40 16.32 -0.26 13.88
C HIS A 40 16.06 -1.77 13.89
N GLY A 41 17.04 -2.56 14.32
CA GLY A 41 17.01 -4.03 14.16
C GLY A 41 17.30 -4.82 15.42
N ALA A 42 17.50 -4.16 16.56
CA ALA A 42 17.78 -4.81 17.83
C ALA A 42 16.67 -4.50 18.85
N ALA A 43 16.40 -5.45 19.75
CA ALA A 43 15.56 -5.19 20.91
C ALA A 43 16.21 -4.09 21.78
N LEU A 44 15.39 -3.20 22.36
CA LEU A 44 15.88 -2.08 23.17
C LEU A 44 16.63 -2.53 24.44
N GLY A 45 16.30 -3.71 24.96
CA GLY A 45 16.82 -4.23 26.23
C GLY A 45 16.02 -3.73 27.44
N ALA A 46 16.09 -4.47 28.54
CA ALA A 46 15.23 -4.24 29.71
C ALA A 46 15.37 -2.85 30.33
N ALA A 47 16.60 -2.32 30.43
CA ALA A 47 16.86 -1.01 31.01
C ALA A 47 16.26 0.13 30.16
N GLU A 48 16.45 0.08 28.85
CA GLU A 48 15.88 1.07 27.93
C GLU A 48 14.34 0.98 27.91
N ILE A 49 13.77 -0.24 27.94
CA ILE A 49 12.31 -0.44 28.02
C ILE A 49 11.74 0.21 29.29
N ALA A 50 12.35 -0.02 30.46
CA ALA A 50 11.89 0.56 31.72
C ALA A 50 11.95 2.10 31.69
N ALA A 51 13.06 2.66 31.20
CA ALA A 51 13.23 4.11 31.08
C ALA A 51 12.24 4.72 30.07
N THR A 52 12.00 4.07 28.93
CA THR A 52 11.03 4.51 27.92
C THR A 52 9.61 4.48 28.47
N ARG A 53 9.23 3.42 29.20
CA ARG A 53 7.92 3.32 29.84
C ARG A 53 7.71 4.46 30.83
N LEU A 54 8.70 4.76 31.67
CA LEU A 54 8.66 5.91 32.57
C LEU A 54 8.48 7.22 31.80
N GLY A 55 9.28 7.46 30.76
CA GLY A 55 9.21 8.68 29.94
C GLY A 55 7.88 8.86 29.19
N LEU A 56 7.19 7.76 28.86
CA LEU A 56 5.87 7.76 28.23
C LEU A 56 4.71 7.73 29.24
N ALA A 57 4.99 7.72 30.54
CA ALA A 57 4.02 7.47 31.60
C ALA A 57 3.20 6.18 31.36
N TRP A 58 3.86 5.14 30.82
CA TRP A 58 3.26 3.85 30.51
C TRP A 58 3.46 2.87 31.67
N THR A 59 2.40 2.64 32.43
CA THR A 59 2.43 1.82 33.66
C THR A 59 1.98 0.39 33.47
N HIS A 60 1.49 0.01 32.29
CA HIS A 60 0.97 -1.33 32.02
C HIS A 60 2.08 -2.34 31.77
N GLU A 61 1.88 -3.59 32.19
CA GLU A 61 2.86 -4.68 32.05
C GLU A 61 3.14 -5.05 30.58
N PRO A 62 4.18 -5.86 30.28
CA PRO A 62 4.38 -6.42 28.95
C PRO A 62 3.11 -7.10 28.42
N PHE A 63 2.70 -6.73 27.21
CA PHE A 63 1.52 -7.26 26.52
C PHE A 63 0.16 -6.96 27.19
N GLU A 64 0.13 -6.07 28.18
CA GLU A 64 -1.12 -5.56 28.74
C GLU A 64 -1.60 -4.36 27.91
N LEU A 65 -2.85 -4.44 27.42
CA LEU A 65 -3.49 -3.39 26.64
C LEU A 65 -4.53 -2.66 27.50
N PRO A 66 -4.40 -1.34 27.75
CA PRO A 66 -5.41 -0.60 28.48
C PRO A 66 -6.78 -0.73 27.83
N GLU A 67 -7.82 -0.94 28.64
CA GLU A 67 -9.18 -1.23 28.15
C GLU A 67 -9.71 -0.15 27.20
N ALA A 68 -9.39 1.12 27.45
CA ALA A 68 -9.78 2.23 26.59
C ALA A 68 -9.17 2.11 25.18
N VAL A 69 -7.92 1.64 25.07
CA VAL A 69 -7.25 1.41 23.79
C VAL A 69 -7.88 0.22 23.08
N ASP A 70 -8.07 -0.91 23.78
CA ASP A 70 -8.74 -2.10 23.23
C ASP A 70 -10.12 -1.78 22.66
N LYS A 71 -10.97 -1.09 23.45
CA LYS A 71 -12.31 -0.66 23.03
C LYS A 71 -12.25 0.24 21.80
N ALA A 72 -11.32 1.18 21.74
CA ALA A 72 -11.16 2.08 20.60
C ALA A 72 -10.82 1.30 19.31
N TRP A 73 -9.90 0.35 19.38
CA TRP A 73 -9.52 -0.47 18.22
C TRP A 73 -10.62 -1.44 17.79
N LYS A 74 -11.28 -2.11 18.74
CA LYS A 74 -12.44 -2.97 18.44
C LYS A 74 -13.58 -2.20 17.77
N LYS A 75 -13.83 -0.95 18.18
CA LYS A 75 -14.82 -0.08 17.52
C LYS A 75 -14.46 0.19 16.05
N VAL A 76 -13.19 0.45 15.75
CA VAL A 76 -12.72 0.63 14.37
C VAL A 76 -12.89 -0.65 13.56
N GLY A 77 -12.55 -1.82 14.12
CA GLY A 77 -12.73 -3.12 13.47
C GLY A 77 -14.17 -3.42 13.09
N LYS A 78 -15.13 -3.04 13.94
CA LYS A 78 -16.57 -3.21 13.66
C LYS A 78 -17.09 -2.31 12.54
N ARG A 79 -16.43 -1.18 12.27
CA ARG A 79 -16.91 -0.16 11.32
C ARG A 79 -17.15 -0.76 9.94
N GLY A 80 -16.24 -1.59 9.43
CA GLY A 80 -16.27 -2.13 8.06
C GLY A 80 -17.39 -3.14 7.77
N ALA A 81 -18.14 -3.60 8.79
CA ALA A 81 -19.18 -4.61 8.60
C ALA A 81 -20.31 -4.11 7.67
N LYS A 82 -20.69 -2.83 7.77
CA LYS A 82 -21.75 -2.25 6.94
C LYS A 82 -21.28 -2.12 5.49
N GLU A 83 -20.08 -1.56 5.28
CA GLU A 83 -19.51 -1.37 3.95
C GLU A 83 -19.28 -2.72 3.25
N ARG A 84 -18.83 -3.74 4.01
CA ARG A 84 -18.66 -5.10 3.51
C ARG A 84 -19.99 -5.69 3.04
N LYS A 85 -21.03 -5.68 3.87
CA LYS A 85 -22.36 -6.19 3.48
C LYS A 85 -22.92 -5.46 2.25
N ALA A 86 -22.76 -4.13 2.20
CA ALA A 86 -23.20 -3.35 1.06
C ALA A 86 -22.41 -3.70 -0.21
N TRP A 87 -21.10 -3.96 -0.09
CA TRP A 87 -20.27 -4.41 -1.21
C TRP A 87 -20.66 -5.82 -1.67
N GLU A 88 -20.89 -6.76 -0.76
CA GLU A 88 -21.36 -8.12 -1.09
C GLU A 88 -22.69 -8.08 -1.83
N ALA A 89 -23.65 -7.25 -1.38
CA ALA A 89 -24.92 -7.08 -2.09
C ALA A 89 -24.73 -6.55 -3.52
N ARG A 90 -23.84 -5.57 -3.73
CA ARG A 90 -23.51 -5.08 -5.08
C ARG A 90 -22.84 -6.13 -5.94
N LEU A 91 -21.96 -6.94 -5.34
CA LEU A 91 -21.31 -8.04 -6.04
C LEU A 91 -22.34 -9.10 -6.47
N HIS A 92 -23.22 -9.53 -5.57
CA HIS A 92 -24.26 -10.52 -5.86
C HIS A 92 -25.23 -10.07 -6.95
N ALA A 93 -25.54 -8.77 -7.03
CA ALA A 93 -26.41 -8.20 -8.06
C ALA A 93 -25.69 -7.92 -9.40
N SER A 94 -24.36 -8.07 -9.46
CA SER A 94 -23.58 -7.76 -10.66
C SER A 94 -23.63 -8.90 -11.67
N SER A 95 -23.79 -8.56 -12.95
CA SER A 95 -23.62 -9.53 -14.05
C SER A 95 -22.19 -10.10 -14.12
N GLN A 96 -21.20 -9.42 -13.53
CA GLN A 96 -19.80 -9.84 -13.50
C GLN A 96 -19.44 -10.64 -12.23
N ALA A 97 -20.41 -11.00 -11.39
CA ALA A 97 -20.16 -11.65 -10.10
C ALA A 97 -19.32 -12.93 -10.22
N ALA A 98 -19.71 -13.82 -11.14
CA ALA A 98 -19.03 -15.10 -11.34
C ALA A 98 -17.57 -14.92 -11.78
N ASP A 99 -17.33 -14.00 -12.73
CA ASP A 99 -15.97 -13.70 -13.21
C ASP A 99 -15.11 -13.06 -12.13
N PHE A 100 -15.66 -12.13 -11.36
CA PHE A 100 -14.97 -11.54 -10.22
C PHE A 100 -14.58 -12.61 -9.19
N THR A 101 -15.52 -13.48 -8.80
CA THR A 101 -15.25 -14.54 -7.82
C THR A 101 -14.19 -15.52 -8.31
N ARG A 102 -14.27 -15.95 -9.58
CA ARG A 102 -13.24 -16.79 -10.21
C ARG A 102 -11.86 -16.12 -10.16
N ALA A 103 -11.77 -14.87 -10.60
CA ALA A 103 -10.50 -14.12 -10.61
C ALA A 103 -9.92 -13.95 -9.20
N MET A 104 -10.75 -13.66 -8.19
CA MET A 104 -10.32 -13.54 -6.80
C MET A 104 -9.81 -14.85 -6.19
N LYS A 105 -10.20 -16.01 -6.75
CA LYS A 105 -9.64 -17.32 -6.40
C LYS A 105 -8.33 -17.64 -7.14
N GLY A 106 -7.91 -16.79 -8.07
CA GLY A 106 -6.75 -17.05 -8.94
C GLY A 106 -7.04 -18.07 -10.05
N GLU A 107 -8.31 -18.37 -10.33
CA GLU A 107 -8.71 -19.31 -11.37
C GLU A 107 -8.74 -18.62 -12.74
N LEU A 108 -8.13 -19.23 -13.76
CA LEU A 108 -8.19 -18.73 -15.14
C LEU A 108 -9.51 -19.13 -15.81
N PRO A 109 -9.97 -18.38 -16.84
CA PRO A 109 -11.10 -18.82 -17.65
C PRO A 109 -10.80 -20.16 -18.34
N ALA A 110 -11.84 -20.95 -18.61
CA ALA A 110 -11.69 -22.16 -19.41
C ALA A 110 -11.13 -21.83 -20.81
N GLY A 111 -10.13 -22.60 -21.25
CA GLY A 111 -9.42 -22.39 -22.52
C GLY A 111 -8.68 -21.06 -22.61
N ALA A 112 -8.29 -20.45 -21.48
CA ALA A 112 -7.62 -19.14 -21.47
C ALA A 112 -6.35 -19.12 -22.33
N PHE A 113 -5.53 -20.17 -22.26
CA PHE A 113 -4.31 -20.27 -23.05
C PHE A 113 -4.61 -20.46 -24.55
N ASP A 114 -5.59 -21.28 -24.90
CA ASP A 114 -5.98 -21.48 -26.30
C ASP A 114 -6.49 -20.18 -26.93
N LYS A 115 -7.33 -19.44 -26.20
CA LYS A 115 -7.83 -18.13 -26.63
C LYS A 115 -6.72 -17.09 -26.74
N LEU A 116 -5.78 -17.07 -25.79
CA LEU A 116 -4.61 -16.20 -25.84
C LEU A 116 -3.76 -16.52 -27.07
N GLN A 117 -3.49 -17.81 -27.32
CA GLN A 117 -2.70 -18.26 -28.46
C GLN A 117 -3.38 -17.90 -29.79
N ALA A 118 -4.70 -18.10 -29.90
CA ALA A 118 -5.46 -17.69 -31.06
C ALA A 118 -5.38 -16.17 -31.30
N LYS A 119 -5.47 -15.37 -30.24
CA LYS A 119 -5.36 -13.90 -30.34
C LYS A 119 -3.95 -13.45 -30.74
N ILE A 120 -2.92 -14.11 -30.23
CA ILE A 120 -1.53 -13.86 -30.64
C ILE A 120 -1.37 -14.13 -32.14
N ALA A 121 -1.88 -15.25 -32.65
CA ALA A 121 -1.83 -15.58 -34.07
C ALA A 121 -2.54 -14.52 -34.94
N GLU A 122 -3.76 -14.11 -34.56
CA GLU A 122 -4.51 -13.04 -35.26
C GLU A 122 -3.72 -11.72 -35.34
N LEU A 123 -3.06 -11.32 -34.26
CA LEU A 123 -2.28 -10.09 -34.19
C LEU A 123 -0.96 -10.16 -34.99
N VAL A 124 -0.41 -11.36 -35.17
CA VAL A 124 0.78 -11.57 -36.02
C VAL A 124 0.41 -11.50 -37.51
N GLU A 125 -0.78 -11.98 -37.88
CA GLU A 125 -1.26 -11.98 -39.27
C GLU A 125 -1.87 -10.63 -39.71
N THR A 126 -2.20 -9.74 -38.79
CA THR A 126 -2.65 -8.37 -39.11
C THR A 126 -1.44 -7.44 -39.15
N PRO A 127 -0.97 -6.96 -40.32
CA PRO A 127 0.13 -6.02 -40.35
C PRO A 127 -0.28 -4.75 -39.61
N ALA A 128 0.59 -4.22 -38.75
CA ALA A 128 0.40 -2.90 -38.16
C ALA A 128 0.07 -1.90 -39.28
N GLY A 129 -1.06 -1.19 -39.17
CA GLY A 129 -1.39 -0.11 -40.07
C GLY A 129 -0.28 0.95 -40.07
N PRO A 130 -0.14 1.76 -41.12
CA PRO A 130 0.88 2.82 -41.20
C PRO A 130 0.61 3.88 -40.13
N GLY A 131 1.13 3.65 -38.91
CA GLY A 131 0.88 4.45 -37.72
C GLY A 131 1.41 3.83 -36.43
N ASP A 132 1.46 2.51 -36.34
CA ASP A 132 1.89 1.77 -35.13
C ASP A 132 3.34 1.25 -35.21
N ALA A 133 4.25 2.06 -35.74
CA ALA A 133 5.67 1.80 -35.52
C ALA A 133 5.96 1.90 -34.02
N PRO A 134 6.64 0.94 -33.39
CA PRO A 134 7.08 1.11 -32.01
C PRO A 134 7.95 2.36 -31.95
N VAL A 135 7.64 3.28 -31.03
CA VAL A 135 8.53 4.38 -30.69
C VAL A 135 9.77 3.76 -30.05
N VAL A 136 10.70 3.31 -30.89
CA VAL A 136 12.07 3.01 -30.49
C VAL A 136 12.65 4.36 -30.11
N GLY A 137 12.59 4.68 -28.81
CA GLY A 137 13.32 5.80 -28.25
C GLY A 137 14.79 5.61 -28.55
N ARG A 138 15.27 6.21 -29.64
CA ARG A 138 16.71 6.40 -29.87
C ARG A 138 17.19 7.26 -28.71
N GLY A 139 17.92 6.65 -27.77
CA GLY A 139 18.76 7.36 -26.82
C GLY A 139 19.79 8.17 -27.60
N ALA A 140 19.44 9.41 -27.94
CA ALA A 140 20.42 10.40 -28.35
C ALA A 140 21.21 10.78 -27.10
N GLY A 141 22.41 10.20 -26.97
CA GLY A 141 23.41 10.61 -26.00
C GLY A 141 23.63 12.11 -26.13
N ARG A 142 23.16 12.85 -25.13
CA ARG A 142 23.39 14.29 -25.03
C ARG A 142 24.81 14.46 -24.47
N THR A 143 25.77 14.65 -25.37
CA THR A 143 27.14 15.06 -25.04
C THR A 143 27.06 16.40 -24.31
N VAL A 144 27.31 16.39 -22.99
CA VAL A 144 27.45 17.61 -22.21
C VAL A 144 28.78 18.24 -22.62
N ARG A 145 28.71 19.35 -23.38
CA ARG A 145 29.87 20.24 -23.58
C ARG A 145 30.25 20.82 -22.23
N ARG A 146 31.41 20.42 -21.71
CA ARG A 146 32.10 21.15 -20.64
C ARG A 146 32.48 22.52 -21.21
N HIS A 147 31.95 23.58 -20.61
CA HIS A 147 32.52 24.91 -20.76
C HIS A 147 33.56 25.08 -19.68
N SER A 148 34.69 25.66 -20.09
CA SER A 148 35.89 25.99 -19.33
C SER A 148 35.61 26.74 -18.03
#